data_AF-A0A8J5QDH4-F1
#
_entry.id   AF-A0A8J5QDH4-F1
#
_cell.length_a   1.000
_cell.length_b   1.000
_cell.length_c   1.000
_cell.angle_alpha   90.00
_cell.angle_beta   90.00
_cell.angle_gamma   90.00
#
_symmetry.space_group_name_H-M   'P 1'
#
loop_
_entity.id
_entity.type
_entity.pdbx_description
1 polymer ?
#
loop_
_entity_poly.entity_id
_entity_poly.type
_entity_poly.pdbx_seq_one_letter_code
_entity_poly.pdbx_strand_id
1 'polypeptide(L)'
;MFRPVVRLSARRLFSITPRRSNLVSDLYIQEIKAFKPKALTQEEINSAVKAFQLPAKPVAPQAEISAEAVDQYEAADVETEVPTGEHGEAIEEDWFVFEEEEPHH
;
A
#
# COMPACT_ATOMS: atom_id res chain seq x y z
N MET A 1 -66.81 -10.15 -25.60
CA MET A 1 -65.78 -9.16 -25.21
C MET A 1 -65.50 -8.26 -26.41
N PHE A 2 -66.00 -7.02 -26.40
CA PHE A 2 -65.79 -6.06 -27.49
C PHE A 2 -64.40 -5.42 -27.33
N ARG A 3 -63.53 -5.62 -28.33
CA ARG A 3 -62.24 -4.91 -28.43
C ARG A 3 -62.46 -3.64 -29.25
N PRO A 4 -62.25 -2.42 -28.70
CA PRO A 4 -62.32 -1.23 -29.51
C PRO A 4 -61.14 -1.22 -30.49
N VAL A 5 -61.44 -1.32 -31.78
CA VAL A 5 -60.46 -1.07 -32.84
C VAL A 5 -60.26 0.44 -32.90
N VAL A 6 -59.15 0.92 -32.34
CA VAL A 6 -58.74 2.32 -32.48
C VAL A 6 -58.41 2.56 -33.95
N ARG A 7 -59.36 3.12 -34.70
CA ARG A 7 -59.08 3.66 -36.03
C ARG A 7 -58.25 4.91 -35.85
N LEU A 8 -56.93 4.78 -35.92
CA LEU A 8 -56.04 5.93 -36.08
C LEU A 8 -56.38 6.59 -37.41
N SER A 9 -57.19 7.64 -37.38
CA SER A 9 -57.38 8.49 -38.54
C SER A 9 -56.04 9.13 -38.87
N ALA A 10 -55.51 8.86 -40.06
CA ALA A 10 -54.35 9.55 -40.62
C ALA A 10 -54.71 11.01 -40.97
N ARG A 11 -55.09 11.81 -39.97
CA ARG A 11 -55.08 13.25 -40.10
C ARG A 11 -53.61 13.65 -40.13
N ARG A 12 -53.12 14.05 -41.31
CA ARG A 12 -51.85 14.77 -41.44
C ARG A 12 -51.98 16.08 -40.67
N LEU A 13 -51.76 16.02 -39.37
CA LEU A 13 -51.67 17.18 -38.51
C LEU A 13 -50.32 17.82 -38.83
N PHE A 14 -50.33 18.89 -39.62
CA PHE A 14 -49.18 19.75 -39.78
C PHE A 14 -48.96 20.47 -38.44
N SER A 15 -48.14 19.89 -37.56
CA SER A 15 -47.69 20.56 -36.35
C SER A 15 -46.71 21.67 -36.75
N ILE A 16 -47.13 22.93 -36.62
CA ILE A 16 -46.30 24.13 -36.86
C ILE A 16 -45.40 24.45 -35.65
N THR A 17 -45.30 23.55 -34.67
CA THR A 17 -44.43 23.77 -33.50
C THR A 17 -42.98 23.93 -33.96
N PRO A 18 -42.35 25.11 -33.77
CA PRO A 18 -40.95 25.29 -34.13
C PRO A 18 -40.12 24.32 -33.29
N ARG A 19 -39.37 23.44 -33.95
CA ARG A 19 -38.42 22.57 -33.24
C ARG A 19 -37.43 23.47 -32.51
N ARG A 20 -37.41 23.41 -31.18
CA ARG A 20 -36.36 24.03 -30.36
C ARG A 20 -35.16 23.10 -30.36
N SER A 21 -34.37 23.13 -31.43
CA SER A 21 -33.06 22.47 -31.47
C SER A 21 -32.07 23.33 -30.68
N ASN A 22 -31.51 22.78 -29.60
CA ASN A 22 -30.40 23.41 -28.91
C ASN A 22 -29.11 23.05 -29.66
N LEU A 23 -28.66 23.96 -30.52
CA LEU A 23 -27.50 23.73 -31.38
C LEU A 23 -26.23 23.44 -30.58
N VAL A 24 -26.11 24.01 -29.36
CA VAL A 24 -24.95 23.78 -28.49
C VAL A 24 -24.95 22.36 -27.94
N SER A 25 -26.11 21.84 -27.50
CA SER A 25 -26.19 20.45 -27.02
C SER A 25 -25.93 19.45 -28.13
N ASP A 26 -26.45 19.73 -29.32
CA ASP A 26 -26.32 18.84 -30.47
C ASP A 26 -24.86 18.78 -30.95
N LEU A 27 -24.19 19.94 -31.01
CA LEU A 27 -22.77 20.05 -31.34
C LEU A 27 -21.92 19.31 -30.29
N TYR A 28 -22.17 19.53 -28.99
CA TYR A 28 -21.46 18.85 -27.91
C TYR A 28 -21.57 17.32 -28.00
N ILE A 29 -22.78 16.81 -28.25
CA ILE A 29 -23.00 15.36 -28.41
C ILE A 29 -22.30 14.83 -29.67
N GLN A 30 -22.28 15.60 -30.76
CA GLN A 30 -21.55 15.24 -31.97
C GLN A 30 -20.05 15.16 -31.72
N GLU A 31 -19.47 16.13 -31.03
CA GLU A 31 -18.05 16.16 -30.68
C GLU A 31 -17.66 15.01 -29.75
N ILE A 32 -18.47 14.71 -28.73
CA ILE A 32 -18.23 13.53 -27.86
C ILE A 32 -18.22 12.24 -28.69
N LYS A 33 -19.19 12.08 -29.59
CA LYS A 33 -19.27 10.88 -30.44
C LYS A 33 -18.13 10.79 -31.43
N ALA A 34 -17.64 11.93 -31.93
CA ALA A 34 -16.52 12.01 -32.84
C ALA A 34 -15.17 11.84 -32.12
N PHE A 35 -15.11 12.18 -30.83
CA PHE A 35 -13.88 12.09 -30.05
C PHE A 35 -13.48 10.64 -29.85
N LYS A 36 -12.37 10.28 -30.51
CA LYS A 36 -11.69 9.00 -30.31
C LYS A 36 -10.36 9.32 -29.62
N PRO A 37 -10.21 9.02 -28.32
CA PRO A 37 -8.93 9.22 -27.66
C PRO A 37 -7.87 8.39 -28.38
N LYS A 38 -6.69 8.98 -28.58
CA LYS A 38 -5.54 8.24 -29.12
C LYS A 38 -5.17 7.17 -28.10
N ALA A 39 -5.13 5.92 -28.54
CA ALA A 39 -4.61 4.85 -27.70
C ALA A 39 -3.15 5.16 -27.36
N LEU A 40 -2.85 5.21 -26.06
CA LEU A 40 -1.49 5.43 -25.59
C LEU A 40 -0.62 4.26 -26.05
N THR A 41 0.60 4.55 -26.48
CA THR A 41 1.55 3.50 -26.84
C THR A 41 2.03 2.79 -25.57
N GLN A 42 2.48 1.54 -25.70
CA GLN A 42 3.01 0.79 -24.56
C GLN A 42 4.21 1.51 -23.91
N GLU A 43 5.00 2.23 -24.71
CA GLU A 43 6.15 3.04 -24.26
C GLU A 43 5.70 4.22 -23.38
N GLU A 44 4.63 4.92 -23.78
CA GLU A 44 4.03 6.01 -22.99
C GLU A 44 3.47 5.49 -21.66
N ILE A 45 2.81 4.32 -21.66
CA ILE A 45 2.29 3.69 -20.44
C ILE A 45 3.42 3.29 -19.49
N ASN A 46 4.49 2.68 -20.02
CA ASN A 46 5.63 2.22 -19.24
C ASN A 46 6.48 3.37 -18.68
N SER A 47 6.52 4.52 -19.37
CA SER A 47 7.21 5.72 -18.87
C SER A 47 6.38 6.49 -17.84
N ALA A 48 5.05 6.46 -17.95
CA ALA A 48 4.16 7.10 -16.98
C ALA A 48 4.03 6.34 -15.66
N VAL A 49 4.29 5.02 -15.65
CA VAL A 49 4.08 4.15 -14.48
C VAL A 49 5.37 3.45 -14.08
N LYS A 50 5.79 3.61 -12.83
CA LYS A 50 6.85 2.77 -12.25
C LYS A 50 6.29 1.37 -11.99
N ALA A 51 6.80 0.37 -12.70
CA ALA A 51 6.40 -1.02 -12.50
C ALA A 51 6.69 -1.47 -11.06
N PHE A 52 5.68 -2.03 -10.40
CA PHE A 52 5.84 -2.59 -9.07
C PHE A 52 6.62 -3.91 -9.14
N GLN A 53 7.80 -3.95 -8.53
CA GLN A 53 8.57 -5.16 -8.37
C GLN A 53 8.46 -5.62 -6.91
N LEU A 54 8.09 -6.88 -6.73
CA LEU A 54 8.14 -7.51 -5.42
C LEU A 54 9.60 -7.55 -4.95
N PRO A 55 9.88 -7.22 -3.67
CA PRO A 55 11.23 -7.35 -3.14
C PRO A 55 11.69 -8.80 -3.26
N ALA A 56 12.98 -8.99 -3.53
CA ALA A 56 13.58 -10.32 -3.51
C ALA A 56 13.40 -10.95 -2.13
N LYS A 57 13.23 -12.28 -2.09
CA LYS A 57 13.23 -13.04 -0.84
C LYS A 57 14.49 -12.65 -0.06
N PRO A 58 14.40 -12.37 1.25
CA PRO A 58 15.57 -12.06 2.05
C PRO A 58 16.60 -13.17 1.86
N VAL A 59 17.78 -12.78 1.39
CA VAL A 59 18.95 -13.66 1.40
C VAL A 59 19.32 -13.82 2.87
N ALA A 60 19.57 -15.06 3.30
CA ALA A 60 20.10 -15.29 4.64
C ALA A 60 21.35 -14.41 4.79
N PRO A 61 21.51 -13.68 5.90
CA PRO A 61 22.70 -12.87 6.10
C PRO A 61 23.92 -13.76 5.87
N GLN A 62 24.94 -13.20 5.22
CA GLN A 62 26.23 -13.87 5.09
C GLN A 62 26.61 -14.32 6.51
N ALA A 63 26.88 -15.61 6.72
CA ALA A 63 27.40 -16.05 8.00
C ALA A 63 28.80 -15.43 8.13
N GLU A 64 28.88 -14.26 8.77
CA GLU A 64 30.13 -13.52 8.96
C GLU A 64 31.11 -14.30 9.86
N ILE A 65 30.63 -15.34 10.53
CA ILE A 65 31.39 -16.20 11.44
C ILE A 65 31.49 -17.59 10.80
N SER A 66 32.70 -17.94 10.35
CA SER A 66 33.08 -19.29 9.93
C SER A 66 32.96 -20.25 11.13
N ALA A 67 32.64 -21.53 10.90
CA ALA A 67 32.64 -22.54 11.96
C ALA A 67 33.98 -22.56 12.73
N GLU A 68 35.10 -22.34 12.03
CA GLU A 68 36.43 -22.24 12.63
C GLU A 68 36.59 -21.05 13.59
N ALA A 69 35.87 -19.94 13.35
CA ALA A 69 35.87 -18.78 14.24
C ALA A 69 35.02 -19.03 15.49
N VAL A 70 34.01 -19.91 15.41
CA VAL A 70 33.26 -20.38 16.59
C VAL A 70 34.15 -21.28 17.43
N ASP A 71 34.85 -22.24 16.81
CA ASP A 71 35.74 -23.16 17.52
C ASP A 71 36.89 -22.41 18.23
N GLN A 72 37.44 -21.36 17.59
CA GLN A 72 38.46 -20.50 18.20
C GLN A 72 37.93 -19.67 19.37
N TYR A 73 36.68 -19.20 19.30
CA TYR A 73 36.04 -18.49 20.40
C TYR A 73 35.76 -19.43 21.59
N GLU A 74 35.32 -20.66 21.34
CA GLU A 74 35.10 -21.66 22.39
C GLU A 74 36.39 -22.10 23.09
N ALA A 75 37.50 -22.15 22.34
CA ALA A 75 38.81 -22.51 22.88
C ALA A 75 39.56 -21.33 23.51
N ALA A 76 39.08 -20.10 23.34
CA ALA A 76 39.72 -18.93 23.92
C ALA A 76 39.47 -18.87 25.44
N ASP A 77 40.54 -18.87 26.22
CA ASP A 77 40.44 -18.65 27.66
C ASP A 77 39.94 -17.23 27.93
N VAL A 78 38.88 -17.12 28.73
CA VAL A 78 38.32 -15.83 29.14
C VAL A 78 39.30 -15.18 30.11
N GLU A 79 39.93 -14.09 29.68
CA GLU A 79 40.72 -13.23 30.56
C GLU A 79 39.78 -12.55 31.56
N THR A 80 39.62 -13.18 32.72
CA THR A 80 38.98 -12.58 33.88
C THR A 80 40.05 -11.89 34.71
N GLU A 81 39.81 -10.64 35.11
CA GLU A 81 40.63 -9.99 36.13
C GLU A 81 40.42 -10.76 37.44
N VAL A 82 41.43 -11.54 37.85
CA VAL A 82 41.44 -12.16 39.17
C VAL A 82 41.48 -11.03 40.20
N PRO A 83 40.54 -10.95 41.16
CA PRO A 83 40.57 -9.90 42.16
C PRO A 83 41.76 -10.14 43.10
N THR A 84 42.92 -9.60 42.75
CA THR A 84 44.10 -9.54 43.61
C THR A 84 44.03 -8.28 44.46
N GLY A 85 43.54 -8.43 45.68
CA GLY A 85 43.89 -7.54 46.79
C GLY A 85 42.75 -6.70 47.36
N GLU A 86 42.54 -6.91 48.67
CA GLU A 86 41.62 -6.26 49.60
C GLU A 86 40.13 -6.51 49.40
N HIS A 87 39.54 -7.18 50.40
CA HIS A 87 38.11 -7.13 50.71
C HIS A 87 37.65 -5.67 50.84
N GLY A 88 37.30 -5.04 49.72
CA GLY A 88 36.08 -4.27 49.65
C GLY A 88 35.00 -5.24 49.20
N GLU A 89 33.97 -5.44 50.02
CA GLU A 89 32.73 -6.08 49.58
C GLU A 89 32.39 -5.53 48.19
N ALA A 90 32.21 -6.42 47.21
CA ALA A 90 31.61 -6.01 45.95
C ALA A 90 30.29 -5.34 46.34
N ILE A 91 30.22 -4.02 46.18
CA ILE A 91 28.97 -3.31 46.36
C ILE A 91 28.09 -3.91 45.26
N GLU A 92 27.21 -4.83 45.65
CA GLU A 92 26.08 -5.23 44.83
C GLU A 92 25.28 -3.94 44.66
N GLU A 93 25.63 -3.14 43.65
CA GLU A 93 24.82 -2.02 43.24
C GLU A 93 23.48 -2.65 42.83
N ASP A 94 22.48 -2.54 43.70
CA ASP A 94 21.14 -3.05 43.46
C ASP A 94 20.55 -2.26 42.28
N TRP A 95 20.74 -2.79 41.07
CA TRP A 95 20.19 -2.24 39.82
C TRP A 95 18.66 -2.33 39.79
N PHE A 96 18.06 -3.03 40.75
CA PHE A 96 16.63 -3.10 40.98
C PHE A 96 16.29 -2.52 42.36
N VAL A 97 15.88 -1.25 42.39
CA VAL A 97 15.21 -0.67 43.56
C VAL A 97 13.79 -1.19 43.58
N PHE A 98 13.49 -2.13 44.49
CA PHE A 98 12.11 -2.50 44.80
C PHE A 98 11.50 -1.41 45.69
N GLU A 99 10.35 -0.85 45.29
CA GLU A 99 9.58 0.02 46.19
C GLU A 99 9.21 -0.79 47.44
N GLU A 100 9.57 -0.30 48.64
CA GLU A 100 9.10 -0.87 49.90
C GLU A 100 7.56 -0.92 49.86
N GLU A 101 6.97 -2.11 50.03
CA GLU A 101 5.52 -2.25 50.16
C GLU A 101 5.03 -1.30 51.25
N GLU A 102 4.22 -0.30 50.88
CA GLU A 102 3.53 0.56 51.84
C GLU A 102 2.82 -0.35 52.85
N PRO A 103 2.99 -0.12 54.17
CA PRO A 103 2.26 -0.90 55.15
C PRO A 103 0.76 -0.65 54.93
N HIS A 104 0.07 -1.67 54.42
CA HIS A 104 -1.37 -1.71 54.29
C HIS A 104 -2.03 -1.60 55.67
N HIS A 105 -2.19 -0.38 56.19
CA HIS A 105 -3.01 -0.03 57.35
C HIS A 105 -3.68 1.34 57.20
#